data_AF-A0A8J9V3B1-F1
#
_entry.id   AF-A0A8J9V3B1-F1
#
_cell.length_a   1.000
_cell.length_b   1.000
_cell.length_c   1.000
_cell.angle_alpha   90.00
_cell.angle_beta   90.00
_cell.angle_gamma   90.00
#
_symmetry.space_group_name_H-M   'P 1'
#
loop_
_entity.id
_entity.type
_entity.pdbx_description
1 polymer ?
#
loop_
_entity_poly.entity_id
_entity_poly.type
_entity_poly.pdbx_seq_one_letter_code
_entity_poly.pdbx_strand_id
1 'polypeptide(L)'
;MSDAKVPKECNDYQKYHSKCYKTFSALPPNHRGLLLSKLSSTSSLQEEPGPSDSCPVTPSTSACNEGDADSDASYHSVGEKSIANDEEGNGATVMNTSAEEIEVSGTEGTVEESSSTKKDSVCIFCNKKRKKFRNREQNLQTCLMNDAVNSLKSDAKEMGDDKLYQKIVEACDNNEIIFYHKICRNNYMNAAQSHITASKDIKTDWHVSRDMHKKAFEELCQFVTNNIIRKNQCYFLSFLKNLFIDFAKSQDINSSTNLEPYNLESRLLEAFPKKISIIKCNNHKVVKPYHGHFIQNDLDTLEKQDILDRAALILRSEIRQIERKPLTDEPTANDLIKGECDIPPVLMDFYSKLI
;
A
#
# COMPACT_ATOMS: atom_id res chain seq x y z
N MET A 1 35.46 -5.75 21.04
CA MET A 1 34.14 -5.60 20.40
C MET A 1 33.17 -6.37 21.25
N SER A 2 32.21 -5.70 21.89
CA SER A 2 31.28 -6.35 22.81
C SER A 2 30.24 -7.13 22.03
N ASP A 3 30.09 -8.43 22.33
CA ASP A 3 29.10 -9.29 21.68
C ASP A 3 27.69 -8.75 21.90
N ALA A 4 26.96 -8.56 20.80
CA ALA A 4 25.58 -8.08 20.84
C ALA A 4 24.69 -9.14 21.52
N LYS A 5 24.18 -8.82 22.71
CA LYS A 5 23.21 -9.66 23.42
C LYS A 5 21.84 -9.56 22.75
N VAL A 6 21.43 -10.64 22.06
CA VAL A 6 20.08 -10.74 21.50
C VAL A 6 19.09 -11.12 22.62
N PRO A 7 17.93 -10.44 22.76
CA PRO A 7 16.91 -10.78 23.73
C PRO A 7 16.41 -12.23 23.54
N LYS A 8 16.30 -12.99 24.64
CA LYS A 8 15.83 -14.38 24.62
C LYS A 8 14.30 -14.48 24.56
N GLU A 9 13.60 -13.46 25.05
CA GLU A 9 12.14 -13.42 25.16
C GLU A 9 11.53 -12.49 24.12
N CYS A 10 10.29 -12.79 23.72
CA CYS A 10 9.57 -12.04 22.69
C CYS A 10 9.19 -10.68 23.27
N ASN A 11 9.59 -9.59 22.62
CA ASN A 11 9.16 -8.26 23.05
C ASN A 11 7.77 -8.00 22.45
N ASP A 12 6.72 -8.14 23.27
CA ASP A 12 5.32 -8.01 22.88
C ASP A 12 4.99 -6.66 22.21
N TYR A 13 5.79 -5.63 22.49
CA TYR A 13 5.63 -4.30 21.92
C TYR A 13 6.00 -4.17 20.43
N GLN A 14 6.85 -5.06 19.90
CA GLN A 14 7.36 -4.93 18.53
C GLN A 14 7.01 -6.11 17.61
N LYS A 15 6.34 -7.15 18.11
CA LYS A 15 5.91 -8.35 17.34
C LYS A 15 7.04 -9.05 16.55
N TYR A 16 8.32 -8.83 16.89
CA TYR A 16 9.44 -9.52 16.26
C TYR A 16 9.73 -10.82 17.01
N HIS A 17 9.57 -11.95 16.32
CA HIS A 17 9.92 -13.26 16.87
C HIS A 17 11.45 -13.42 16.98
N SER A 18 11.94 -14.14 17.99
CA SER A 18 13.36 -14.51 18.12
C SER A 18 13.89 -15.24 16.86
N LYS A 19 13.01 -15.95 16.15
CA LYS A 19 13.30 -16.61 14.87
C LYS A 19 13.58 -15.63 13.72
N CYS A 20 13.00 -14.43 13.76
CA CYS A 20 13.24 -13.36 12.79
C CYS A 20 14.65 -12.77 12.95
N TYR A 21 15.16 -12.62 14.19
CA TYR A 21 16.54 -12.19 14.42
C TYR A 21 17.57 -13.22 13.96
N LYS A 22 17.30 -14.52 14.15
CA LYS A 22 18.17 -15.60 13.64
C LYS A 22 18.29 -15.62 12.12
N THR A 23 17.30 -15.09 11.41
CA THR A 23 17.29 -15.01 9.94
C THR A 23 17.61 -13.62 9.41
N PHE A 24 17.71 -12.63 10.29
CA PHE A 24 18.08 -11.27 9.94
C PHE A 24 19.58 -11.22 9.61
N SER A 25 19.87 -10.91 8.36
CA SER A 25 21.21 -10.59 7.91
C SER A 25 21.17 -9.20 7.32
N ALA A 26 22.01 -8.31 7.85
CA ALA A 26 22.21 -6.96 7.32
C ALA A 26 22.77 -6.96 5.88
N LEU A 27 23.17 -8.14 5.37
CA LEU A 27 23.71 -8.30 4.03
C LEU A 27 22.59 -8.58 3.00
N PRO A 28 22.65 -7.92 1.83
CA PRO A 28 21.75 -8.18 0.72
C PRO A 28 21.75 -9.66 0.30
N PRO A 29 20.65 -10.19 -0.27
CA PRO A 29 20.52 -11.63 -0.59
C PRO A 29 21.69 -12.21 -1.38
N ASN A 30 22.26 -11.40 -2.29
CA ASN A 30 23.36 -11.79 -3.18
C ASN A 30 24.68 -12.09 -2.45
N HIS A 31 24.84 -11.62 -1.21
CA HIS A 31 26.04 -11.81 -0.40
C HIS A 31 25.90 -12.91 0.67
N ARG A 32 24.70 -13.48 0.85
CA ARG A 32 24.44 -14.49 1.89
C ARG A 32 25.06 -15.85 1.59
N GLY A 33 25.21 -16.20 0.31
CA GLY A 33 25.79 -17.49 -0.11
C GLY A 33 27.27 -17.66 0.24
N LEU A 34 28.05 -16.58 0.26
CA LEU A 34 29.49 -16.60 0.52
C LEU A 34 29.86 -16.82 2.00
N LEU A 35 28.95 -16.47 2.93
CA LEU A 35 29.18 -16.64 4.37
C LEU A 35 28.89 -18.07 4.84
N LEU A 36 27.85 -18.71 4.30
CA LEU A 36 27.49 -20.09 4.63
C LEU A 36 28.56 -21.10 4.18
N SER A 37 29.25 -20.83 3.07
CA SER A 37 30.39 -21.64 2.62
C SER A 37 31.65 -21.46 3.48
N LYS A 38 31.78 -20.35 4.20
CA LYS A 38 32.96 -20.03 5.02
C LYS A 38 32.85 -20.56 6.44
N LEU A 39 31.62 -20.65 6.97
CA LEU A 39 31.33 -21.18 8.31
C LEU A 39 31.41 -22.71 8.40
N SER A 40 31.43 -23.42 7.27
CA SER A 40 31.58 -24.89 7.24
C SER A 40 33.04 -25.37 7.37
N SER A 41 34.02 -24.45 7.44
CA SER A 41 35.45 -24.80 7.35
C SER A 41 36.26 -24.51 8.63
N THR A 42 35.64 -24.04 9.71
CA THR A 42 36.35 -23.68 10.95
C THR A 42 35.65 -24.26 12.16
N SER A 43 35.90 -25.54 12.45
CA SER A 43 35.57 -26.16 13.73
C SER A 43 36.68 -27.13 14.13
N SER A 44 37.74 -26.60 14.73
CA SER A 44 38.68 -27.31 15.59
C SER A 44 39.60 -26.29 16.24
N LEU A 45 39.44 -26.04 17.54
CA LEU A 45 40.49 -26.16 18.57
C LEU A 45 40.11 -25.43 19.88
N GLN A 46 40.05 -26.25 20.93
CA GLN A 46 40.50 -26.11 22.32
C GLN A 46 40.09 -24.90 23.20
N GLU A 47 39.39 -25.27 24.27
CA GLU A 47 39.23 -24.58 25.55
C GLU A 47 40.54 -24.57 26.36
N GLU A 48 40.77 -23.51 27.15
CA GLU A 48 41.44 -23.51 28.47
C GLU A 48 41.08 -22.19 29.23
N PRO A 49 41.20 -22.14 30.58
CA PRO A 49 40.43 -21.29 31.48
C PRO A 49 41.12 -20.00 31.97
N GLY A 50 40.36 -19.17 32.72
CA GLY A 50 40.70 -17.81 33.23
C GLY A 50 41.88 -17.72 34.24
N PRO A 51 42.09 -16.62 35.02
CA PRO A 51 41.06 -15.78 35.68
C PRO A 51 41.39 -14.27 35.89
N SER A 52 40.46 -13.59 36.58
CA SER A 52 40.62 -12.55 37.64
C SER A 52 41.07 -11.10 37.37
N ASP A 53 40.24 -10.21 37.92
CA ASP A 53 40.55 -9.06 38.79
C ASP A 53 40.60 -7.61 38.26
N SER A 54 39.69 -6.84 38.89
CA SER A 54 39.87 -5.54 39.55
C SER A 54 39.73 -4.21 38.76
N CYS A 55 38.98 -3.31 39.41
CA CYS A 55 38.57 -1.92 39.15
C CYS A 55 39.74 -0.91 39.00
N PRO A 56 39.57 0.45 38.96
CA PRO A 56 38.39 1.32 38.92
C PRO A 56 38.44 2.55 37.95
N VAL A 57 37.26 3.15 37.74
CA VAL A 57 36.89 4.60 37.72
C VAL A 57 37.96 5.68 37.50
N THR A 58 37.81 6.54 36.49
CA THR A 58 37.50 8.00 36.59
C THR A 58 37.44 8.71 35.22
N PRO A 59 36.76 9.88 35.13
CA PRO A 59 36.33 10.50 33.88
C PRO A 59 37.27 11.63 33.43
N SER A 60 37.22 12.00 32.14
CA SER A 60 37.65 13.34 31.73
C SER A 60 36.95 13.83 30.47
N THR A 61 36.64 15.13 30.60
CA THR A 61 35.96 16.10 29.76
C THR A 61 36.77 16.55 28.55
N SER A 62 36.09 16.84 27.44
CA SER A 62 36.42 17.89 26.46
C SER A 62 35.17 18.08 25.57
N ALA A 63 34.44 19.20 25.58
CA ALA A 63 34.78 20.59 25.25
C ALA A 63 35.08 20.82 23.75
N CYS A 64 34.18 21.64 23.16
CA CYS A 64 34.31 22.64 22.09
C CYS A 64 34.84 22.26 20.68
N ASN A 65 34.01 22.56 19.67
CA ASN A 65 34.28 23.47 18.52
C ASN A 65 33.05 23.39 17.58
N GLU A 66 32.21 24.41 17.39
CA GLU A 66 32.43 25.68 16.67
C GLU A 66 33.13 25.53 15.31
N GLY A 67 32.42 25.92 14.26
CA GLY A 67 32.85 25.84 12.88
C GLY A 67 31.75 26.28 11.92
N ASP A 68 31.51 27.59 11.89
CA ASP A 68 30.87 28.30 10.77
C ASP A 68 31.59 28.02 9.45
N ALA A 69 30.83 27.92 8.36
CA ALA A 69 31.24 28.46 7.06
C ALA A 69 30.08 28.44 6.06
N ASP A 70 29.75 29.65 5.61
CA ASP A 70 29.02 30.01 4.41
C ASP A 70 29.40 29.16 3.18
N SER A 71 28.42 28.85 2.34
CA SER A 71 28.63 28.80 0.89
C SER A 71 27.32 29.00 0.13
N ASP A 72 27.31 30.19 -0.45
CA ASP A 72 26.54 30.78 -1.53
C ASP A 72 26.02 29.86 -2.66
N ALA A 73 25.06 30.44 -3.38
CA ALA A 73 24.13 29.89 -4.34
C ALA A 73 24.74 29.35 -5.65
N SER A 74 23.97 28.48 -6.32
CA SER A 74 23.84 28.54 -7.79
C SER A 74 22.56 27.89 -8.28
N TYR A 75 21.80 28.72 -9.00
CA TYR A 75 20.57 28.47 -9.73
C TYR A 75 20.78 27.49 -10.90
N HIS A 76 19.90 26.49 -11.02
CA HIS A 76 19.58 25.94 -12.34
C HIS A 76 18.07 25.72 -12.49
N SER A 77 17.51 26.53 -13.38
CA SER A 77 16.15 26.52 -13.90
C SER A 77 16.07 25.56 -15.10
N VAL A 78 15.28 24.50 -14.98
CA VAL A 78 14.72 23.68 -16.07
C VAL A 78 13.51 22.98 -15.44
N GLY A 79 12.30 22.94 -15.94
CA GLY A 79 11.70 23.21 -17.24
C GLY A 79 10.46 22.32 -17.23
N GLU A 80 9.27 22.92 -17.22
CA GLU A 80 7.99 22.21 -17.20
C GLU A 80 7.86 21.36 -18.47
N LYS A 81 7.45 20.10 -18.31
CA LYS A 81 6.94 19.29 -19.42
C LYS A 81 5.75 18.47 -18.97
N SER A 82 4.59 19.09 -19.16
CA SER A 82 3.28 18.45 -19.26
C SER A 82 3.26 17.58 -20.52
N ILE A 83 2.89 16.30 -20.41
CA ILE A 83 2.43 15.52 -21.57
C ILE A 83 1.15 14.80 -21.16
N ALA A 84 0.13 15.11 -21.95
CA ALA A 84 -1.24 14.63 -21.88
C ALA A 84 -1.36 13.17 -22.34
N ASN A 85 -2.48 12.58 -21.95
CA ASN A 85 -3.03 11.35 -22.49
C ASN A 85 -3.29 11.49 -23.99
N ASP A 86 -3.08 10.42 -24.74
CA ASP A 86 -3.86 10.14 -25.96
C ASP A 86 -4.20 8.64 -26.01
N GLU A 87 -5.51 8.40 -26.05
CA GLU A 87 -6.14 7.16 -26.49
C GLU A 87 -6.16 7.15 -28.02
N GLU A 88 -5.77 6.04 -28.64
CA GLU A 88 -6.17 5.61 -29.98
C GLU A 88 -5.70 4.15 -30.09
N GLY A 89 -6.52 3.12 -30.32
CA GLY A 89 -7.67 3.08 -31.22
C GLY A 89 -7.17 2.69 -32.60
N ASN A 90 -6.85 1.40 -32.84
CA ASN A 90 -6.75 0.92 -34.21
C ASN A 90 -7.03 -0.58 -34.34
N GLY A 91 -8.21 -0.89 -34.88
CA GLY A 91 -8.54 -2.17 -35.48
C GLY A 91 -8.50 -2.04 -37.00
N ALA A 92 -8.03 -3.10 -37.66
CA ALA A 92 -8.11 -3.43 -39.09
C ALA A 92 -6.91 -4.34 -39.43
N THR A 93 -6.90 -5.31 -40.32
CA THR A 93 -7.89 -5.99 -41.16
C THR A 93 -7.14 -7.20 -41.74
N VAL A 94 -7.88 -8.27 -41.97
CA VAL A 94 -7.64 -9.42 -42.84
C VAL A 94 -6.64 -9.17 -43.98
N MET A 95 -5.66 -10.06 -44.17
CA MET A 95 -5.30 -10.52 -45.51
C MET A 95 -4.89 -12.00 -45.51
N ASN A 96 -5.51 -12.65 -46.49
CA ASN A 96 -5.52 -14.06 -46.84
C ASN A 96 -4.55 -14.22 -48.02
N THR A 97 -3.62 -15.16 -47.99
CA THR A 97 -2.91 -15.59 -49.20
C THR A 97 -2.77 -17.10 -49.19
N SER A 98 -3.62 -17.71 -50.00
CA SER A 98 -3.50 -19.06 -50.53
C SER A 98 -2.30 -19.14 -51.48
N ALA A 99 -1.55 -20.23 -51.43
CA ALA A 99 -0.76 -20.71 -52.54
C ALA A 99 -0.94 -22.24 -52.59
N GLU A 100 -1.70 -22.68 -53.58
CA GLU A 100 -1.78 -24.04 -54.07
C GLU A 100 -0.46 -24.41 -54.76
N GLU A 101 0.08 -25.59 -54.48
CA GLU A 101 0.79 -26.38 -55.47
C GLU A 101 0.35 -27.86 -55.35
N ILE A 102 0.12 -28.44 -56.52
CA ILE A 102 -0.61 -29.67 -56.82
C ILE A 102 0.40 -30.76 -57.24
N GLU A 103 0.13 -31.98 -56.76
CA GLU A 103 0.43 -33.33 -57.29
C GLU A 103 1.88 -33.84 -57.47
N VAL A 104 2.15 -35.09 -57.05
CA VAL A 104 2.04 -36.28 -57.93
C VAL A 104 2.43 -37.59 -57.17
N SER A 105 1.50 -38.56 -57.24
CA SER A 105 1.65 -40.04 -57.40
C SER A 105 2.48 -40.93 -56.46
N GLY A 106 1.85 -42.02 -55.98
CA GLY A 106 2.56 -43.27 -55.64
C GLY A 106 1.85 -44.27 -54.72
N THR A 107 0.93 -45.06 -55.28
CA THR A 107 0.67 -46.51 -55.04
C THR A 107 0.55 -47.12 -53.63
N GLU A 108 -0.66 -47.67 -53.41
CA GLU A 108 -1.01 -49.00 -52.86
C GLU A 108 -0.59 -49.42 -51.44
N GLY A 109 -1.60 -49.42 -50.56
CA GLY A 109 -2.07 -50.65 -49.89
C GLY A 109 -1.43 -51.02 -48.56
N THR A 110 -2.02 -50.63 -47.42
CA THR A 110 -1.87 -51.39 -46.15
C THR A 110 -2.95 -51.04 -45.12
N VAL A 111 -3.75 -52.05 -44.76
CA VAL A 111 -4.38 -52.37 -43.46
C VAL A 111 -5.00 -51.20 -42.66
N GLU A 112 -6.34 -51.22 -42.55
CA GLU A 112 -7.13 -50.49 -41.55
C GLU A 112 -6.78 -50.98 -40.14
N GLU A 113 -5.76 -50.36 -39.54
CA GLU A 113 -5.57 -50.35 -38.10
C GLU A 113 -6.25 -49.08 -37.55
N SER A 114 -7.28 -49.28 -36.73
CA SER A 114 -8.00 -48.22 -36.02
C SER A 114 -7.05 -47.45 -35.09
N SER A 115 -6.34 -46.48 -35.68
CA SER A 115 -5.39 -45.62 -35.00
C SER A 115 -6.15 -44.60 -34.16
N SER A 116 -6.22 -44.86 -32.86
CA SER A 116 -6.65 -43.86 -31.88
C SER A 116 -5.67 -42.67 -31.95
N THR A 117 -6.03 -41.63 -32.69
CA THR A 117 -5.27 -40.38 -32.79
C THR A 117 -5.13 -39.79 -31.39
N LYS A 118 -3.93 -39.92 -30.80
CA LYS A 118 -3.64 -39.35 -29.48
C LYS A 118 -3.81 -37.84 -29.56
N LYS A 119 -4.87 -37.31 -28.94
CA LYS A 119 -5.09 -35.87 -28.83
C LYS A 119 -3.85 -35.23 -28.20
N ASP A 120 -3.29 -34.26 -28.90
CA ASP A 120 -2.11 -33.54 -28.45
C ASP A 120 -2.40 -32.80 -27.14
N SER A 121 -1.62 -33.06 -26.09
CA SER A 121 -1.76 -32.39 -24.79
C SER A 121 -1.37 -30.91 -24.94
N VAL A 122 -2.35 -30.02 -25.06
CA VAL A 122 -2.16 -28.56 -25.19
C VAL A 122 -2.82 -27.83 -24.03
N CYS A 123 -2.26 -26.68 -23.64
CA CYS A 123 -2.84 -25.84 -22.59
C CYS A 123 -4.20 -25.28 -23.02
N ILE A 124 -5.26 -25.50 -22.24
CA ILE A 124 -6.63 -25.05 -22.57
C ILE A 124 -6.76 -23.52 -22.74
N PHE A 125 -5.97 -22.73 -21.98
CA PHE A 125 -6.00 -21.26 -22.05
C PHE A 125 -5.25 -20.64 -23.23
N CYS A 126 -4.17 -21.28 -23.70
CA CYS A 126 -3.27 -20.65 -24.69
C CYS A 126 -2.97 -21.53 -25.90
N ASN A 127 -3.55 -22.73 -25.97
CA ASN A 127 -3.40 -23.74 -27.02
C ASN A 127 -1.92 -24.08 -27.37
N LYS A 128 -1.00 -23.98 -26.41
CA LYS A 128 0.43 -24.29 -26.61
C LYS A 128 0.84 -25.47 -25.75
N LYS A 129 1.74 -26.32 -26.28
CA LYS A 129 2.36 -27.44 -25.53
C LYS A 129 3.40 -26.98 -24.50
N ARG A 130 4.10 -25.87 -24.80
CA ARG A 130 5.13 -25.27 -23.93
C ARG A 130 4.96 -23.75 -23.88
N LYS A 131 5.29 -23.14 -22.74
CA LYS A 131 5.30 -21.68 -22.56
C LYS A 131 6.53 -21.26 -21.75
N LYS A 132 7.22 -20.21 -22.18
CA LYS A 132 8.28 -19.56 -21.42
C LYS A 132 7.69 -18.44 -20.56
N PHE A 133 8.05 -18.39 -19.28
CA PHE A 133 7.69 -17.31 -18.36
C PHE A 133 8.92 -16.96 -17.51
N ARG A 134 9.35 -15.70 -17.51
CA ARG A 134 10.57 -15.23 -16.83
C ARG A 134 11.80 -16.10 -17.18
N ASN A 135 12.01 -16.34 -18.48
CA ASN A 135 13.09 -17.17 -19.03
C ASN A 135 13.11 -18.64 -18.56
N ARG A 136 12.03 -19.14 -17.95
CA ARG A 136 11.90 -20.55 -17.57
C ARG A 136 10.77 -21.20 -18.37
N GLU A 137 11.01 -22.41 -18.87
CA GLU A 137 9.96 -23.22 -19.48
C GLU A 137 8.98 -23.72 -18.41
N GLN A 138 7.70 -23.62 -18.70
CA GLN A 138 6.62 -24.11 -17.86
C GLN A 138 6.07 -25.38 -18.47
N ASN A 139 6.01 -26.45 -17.68
CA ASN A 139 5.37 -27.69 -18.07
C ASN A 139 3.85 -27.56 -17.95
N LEU A 140 3.14 -28.39 -18.71
CA LEU A 140 1.70 -28.56 -18.55
C LEU A 140 1.42 -29.28 -17.23
N GLN A 141 0.44 -28.76 -16.50
CA GLN A 141 -0.16 -29.39 -15.34
C GLN A 141 -1.51 -29.98 -15.74
N THR A 142 -1.91 -31.04 -15.05
CA THR A 142 -3.19 -31.71 -15.27
C THR A 142 -4.18 -31.30 -14.18
N CYS A 143 -5.43 -31.05 -14.58
CA CYS A 143 -6.56 -30.92 -13.66
C CYS A 143 -7.30 -32.26 -13.64
N LEU A 144 -7.23 -32.98 -12.52
CA LEU A 144 -7.98 -34.24 -12.33
C LEU A 144 -9.15 -34.10 -11.34
N MET A 145 -9.16 -33.02 -10.55
CA MET A 145 -10.13 -32.82 -9.47
C MET A 145 -11.38 -32.13 -10.01
N ASN A 146 -12.55 -32.75 -9.82
CA ASN A 146 -13.86 -32.22 -10.23
C ASN A 146 -14.10 -30.79 -9.70
N ASP A 147 -13.68 -30.50 -8.46
CA ASP A 147 -13.87 -29.17 -7.84
C ASP A 147 -13.13 -28.06 -8.57
N ALA A 148 -11.89 -28.32 -8.99
CA ALA A 148 -11.08 -27.34 -9.70
C ALA A 148 -11.62 -27.07 -11.11
N VAL A 149 -12.23 -28.08 -11.74
CA VAL A 149 -12.89 -27.94 -13.04
C VAL A 149 -14.20 -27.17 -12.90
N ASN A 150 -15.00 -27.45 -11.86
CA ASN A 150 -16.24 -26.73 -11.58
C ASN A 150 -15.99 -25.25 -11.27
N SER A 151 -14.95 -24.93 -10.50
CA SER A 151 -14.50 -23.55 -10.27
C SER A 151 -14.16 -22.86 -11.60
N LEU A 152 -13.42 -23.53 -12.49
CA LEU A 152 -13.05 -22.95 -13.77
C LEU A 152 -14.26 -22.75 -14.71
N LYS A 153 -15.24 -23.66 -14.68
CA LYS A 153 -16.53 -23.48 -15.38
C LYS A 153 -17.29 -22.26 -14.86
N SER A 154 -17.33 -22.06 -13.54
CA SER A 154 -17.97 -20.88 -12.93
C SER A 154 -17.27 -19.60 -13.37
N ASP A 155 -15.94 -19.54 -13.25
CA ASP A 155 -15.14 -18.36 -13.64
C ASP A 155 -15.34 -18.00 -15.12
N ALA A 156 -15.35 -19.01 -16.01
CA ALA A 156 -15.56 -18.79 -17.44
C ALA A 156 -16.96 -18.25 -17.76
N LYS A 157 -17.98 -18.78 -17.08
CA LYS A 157 -19.36 -18.30 -17.21
C LYS A 157 -19.53 -16.89 -16.68
N GLU A 158 -18.92 -16.57 -15.53
CA GLU A 158 -18.97 -15.23 -14.93
C GLU A 158 -18.23 -14.17 -15.76
N MET A 159 -17.21 -14.55 -16.51
CA MET A 159 -16.54 -13.67 -17.47
C MET A 159 -17.21 -13.60 -18.85
N GLY A 160 -18.22 -14.43 -19.14
CA GLY A 160 -18.80 -14.55 -20.48
C GLY A 160 -17.83 -15.13 -21.52
N ASP A 161 -16.83 -15.92 -21.10
CA ASP A 161 -15.91 -16.61 -22.01
C ASP A 161 -16.50 -17.94 -22.47
N ASP A 162 -17.49 -17.86 -23.36
CA ASP A 162 -18.24 -19.02 -23.85
C ASP A 162 -17.33 -20.06 -24.52
N LYS A 163 -16.26 -19.60 -25.19
CA LYS A 163 -15.30 -20.48 -25.87
C LYS A 163 -14.53 -21.34 -24.89
N LEU A 164 -14.04 -20.77 -23.80
CA LEU A 164 -13.36 -21.55 -22.77
C LEU A 164 -14.34 -22.45 -22.03
N TYR A 165 -15.53 -21.94 -21.71
CA TYR A 165 -16.58 -22.72 -21.05
C TYR A 165 -16.93 -23.99 -21.84
N GLN A 166 -17.18 -23.85 -23.15
CA GLN A 166 -17.48 -24.97 -24.05
C GLN A 166 -16.33 -25.99 -24.09
N LYS A 167 -15.07 -25.53 -24.23
CA LYS A 167 -13.90 -26.42 -24.19
C LYS A 167 -13.78 -27.22 -22.91
N ILE A 168 -14.13 -26.62 -21.76
CA ILE A 168 -14.10 -27.32 -20.48
C ILE A 168 -15.24 -28.34 -20.40
N VAL A 169 -16.44 -27.99 -20.88
CA VAL A 169 -17.59 -28.91 -20.90
C VAL A 169 -17.31 -30.11 -21.81
N GLU A 170 -16.85 -29.87 -23.04
CA GLU A 170 -16.49 -30.94 -23.98
C GLU A 170 -15.39 -31.86 -23.43
N ALA A 171 -14.38 -31.31 -22.74
CA ALA A 171 -13.35 -32.11 -22.10
C ALA A 171 -13.92 -32.96 -20.95
N CYS A 172 -14.85 -32.43 -20.16
CA CYS A 172 -15.54 -33.20 -19.11
C CYS A 172 -16.39 -34.33 -19.69
N ASP A 173 -17.21 -34.04 -20.70
CA ASP A 173 -18.16 -35.01 -21.26
C ASP A 173 -17.45 -36.19 -21.91
N ASN A 174 -16.26 -35.94 -22.47
CA ASN A 174 -15.38 -36.96 -23.04
C ASN A 174 -14.45 -37.63 -22.01
N ASN A 175 -14.54 -37.28 -20.71
CA ASN A 175 -13.61 -37.72 -19.66
C ASN A 175 -12.13 -37.44 -20.00
N GLU A 176 -11.84 -36.33 -20.68
CA GLU A 176 -10.50 -35.92 -21.08
C GLU A 176 -9.77 -35.15 -19.97
N ILE A 177 -8.47 -35.42 -19.84
CA ILE A 177 -7.62 -34.71 -18.88
C ILE A 177 -7.37 -33.29 -19.39
N ILE A 178 -7.77 -32.28 -18.61
CA ILE A 178 -7.52 -30.88 -18.95
C ILE A 178 -6.07 -30.51 -18.60
N PHE A 179 -5.32 -30.06 -19.61
CA PHE A 179 -3.95 -29.58 -19.43
C PHE A 179 -3.90 -28.05 -19.40
N TYR A 180 -3.05 -27.48 -18.54
CA TYR A 180 -2.84 -26.04 -18.49
C TYR A 180 -1.44 -25.66 -17.97
N HIS A 181 -0.93 -24.49 -18.35
CA HIS A 181 0.23 -23.91 -17.67
C HIS A 181 -0.21 -23.18 -16.40
N LYS A 182 0.48 -23.39 -15.28
CA LYS A 182 0.18 -22.73 -13.99
C LYS A 182 -0.02 -21.21 -14.12
N ILE A 183 0.86 -20.54 -14.87
CA ILE A 183 0.75 -19.09 -15.11
C ILE A 183 -0.49 -18.69 -15.91
N CYS A 184 -0.94 -19.52 -16.86
CA CYS A 184 -2.13 -19.20 -17.64
C CYS A 184 -3.38 -19.29 -16.78
N ARG A 185 -3.49 -20.33 -15.94
CA ARG A 185 -4.57 -20.45 -14.97
C ARG A 185 -4.58 -19.27 -13.99
N ASN A 186 -3.42 -18.93 -13.42
CA ASN A 186 -3.33 -17.80 -12.49
C ASN A 186 -3.74 -16.48 -13.15
N ASN A 187 -3.27 -16.21 -14.38
CA ASN A 187 -3.65 -15.01 -15.10
C ASN A 187 -5.15 -14.96 -15.38
N TYR A 188 -5.74 -16.09 -15.75
CA TYR A 188 -7.18 -16.20 -16.00
C TYR A 188 -7.99 -15.98 -14.72
N MET A 189 -7.64 -16.64 -13.61
CA MET A 189 -8.32 -16.46 -12.32
C MET A 189 -8.19 -15.03 -11.81
N ASN A 190 -7.03 -14.38 -11.98
CA ASN A 190 -6.86 -12.98 -11.62
C ASN A 190 -7.74 -12.05 -12.48
N ALA A 191 -7.85 -12.34 -13.78
CA ALA A 191 -8.73 -11.59 -14.68
C ALA A 191 -10.21 -11.78 -14.29
N ALA A 192 -10.63 -13.01 -14.01
CA ALA A 192 -11.98 -13.33 -13.55
C ALA A 192 -12.30 -12.63 -12.23
N GLN A 193 -11.42 -12.72 -11.23
CA GLN A 193 -11.60 -12.04 -9.96
C GLN A 193 -11.69 -10.52 -10.14
N SER A 194 -10.87 -9.93 -11.01
CA SER A 194 -10.91 -8.50 -11.32
C SER A 194 -12.23 -8.11 -11.99
N HIS A 195 -12.72 -8.92 -12.94
CA HIS A 195 -14.00 -8.70 -13.62
C HIS A 195 -15.18 -8.79 -12.65
N ILE A 196 -15.17 -9.79 -11.76
CA ILE A 196 -16.18 -9.96 -10.71
C ILE A 196 -16.18 -8.78 -9.73
N THR A 197 -14.99 -8.34 -9.32
CA THR A 197 -14.84 -7.21 -8.39
C THR A 197 -15.30 -5.90 -9.04
N ALA A 198 -14.99 -5.69 -10.32
CA ALA A 198 -15.41 -4.52 -11.08
C ALA A 198 -16.92 -4.50 -11.37
N SER A 199 -17.51 -5.65 -11.71
CA SER A 199 -18.94 -5.74 -12.05
C SER A 199 -19.87 -5.65 -10.83
N LYS A 200 -19.41 -6.08 -9.65
CA LYS A 200 -20.23 -6.07 -8.44
C LYS A 200 -20.09 -4.79 -7.60
N ASP A 201 -19.26 -3.83 -8.01
CA ASP A 201 -18.92 -2.64 -7.21
C ASP A 201 -18.57 -2.97 -5.74
N ILE A 202 -18.03 -4.17 -5.49
CA ILE A 202 -17.69 -4.60 -4.13
C ILE A 202 -16.41 -3.89 -3.75
N LYS A 203 -16.56 -2.67 -3.23
CA LYS A 203 -15.49 -1.96 -2.54
C LYS A 203 -15.23 -2.72 -1.25
N THR A 204 -14.12 -3.45 -1.20
CA THR A 204 -13.62 -3.97 0.07
C THR A 204 -13.34 -2.83 1.03
N ASP A 205 -13.33 -3.10 2.34
CA ASP A 205 -13.01 -2.09 3.37
C ASP A 205 -11.69 -1.35 3.08
N TRP A 206 -10.73 -2.04 2.46
CA TRP A 206 -9.48 -1.43 2.01
C TRP A 206 -9.69 -0.34 0.94
N HIS A 207 -10.58 -0.56 -0.03
CA HIS A 207 -10.90 0.44 -1.05
C HIS A 207 -11.59 1.64 -0.43
N VAL A 208 -12.53 1.42 0.49
CA VAL A 208 -13.20 2.49 1.23
C VAL A 208 -12.18 3.30 2.03
N SER A 209 -11.34 2.64 2.82
CA SER A 209 -10.27 3.29 3.59
C SER A 209 -9.30 4.07 2.70
N ARG A 210 -8.84 3.48 1.59
CA ARG A 210 -7.95 4.15 0.63
C ARG A 210 -8.60 5.40 0.04
N ASP A 211 -9.85 5.29 -0.41
CA ASP A 211 -10.59 6.40 -1.01
C ASP A 211 -10.83 7.52 0.03
N MET A 212 -11.12 7.18 1.30
CA MET A 212 -11.20 8.15 2.40
C MET A 212 -9.87 8.85 2.65
N HIS A 213 -8.76 8.11 2.76
CA HIS A 213 -7.43 8.68 2.93
C HIS A 213 -7.03 9.60 1.77
N LYS A 214 -7.46 9.27 0.54
CA LYS A 214 -7.25 10.12 -0.64
C LYS A 214 -8.01 11.43 -0.49
N LYS A 215 -9.30 11.38 -0.19
CA LYS A 215 -10.14 12.57 -0.03
C LYS A 215 -9.69 13.45 1.14
N ALA A 216 -9.37 12.86 2.29
CA ALA A 216 -8.83 13.59 3.44
C ALA A 216 -7.49 14.29 3.12
N PHE A 217 -6.66 13.68 2.28
CA PHE A 217 -5.42 14.31 1.84
C PHE A 217 -5.68 15.47 0.87
N GLU A 218 -6.65 15.33 -0.03
CA GLU A 218 -7.05 16.42 -0.93
C GLU A 218 -7.56 17.65 -0.15
N GLU A 219 -8.40 17.45 0.87
CA GLU A 219 -8.86 18.51 1.78
C GLU A 219 -7.70 19.17 2.53
N LEU A 220 -6.75 18.36 3.02
CA LEU A 220 -5.55 18.88 3.65
C LEU A 220 -4.69 19.69 2.68
N CYS A 221 -4.53 19.25 1.44
CA CYS A 221 -3.82 19.98 0.40
C CYS A 221 -4.48 21.34 0.11
N GLN A 222 -5.81 21.41 0.10
CA GLN A 222 -6.53 22.67 -0.03
C GLN A 222 -6.26 23.58 1.18
N PHE A 223 -6.28 23.04 2.40
CA PHE A 223 -5.95 23.80 3.61
C PHE A 223 -4.53 24.36 3.57
N VAL A 224 -3.53 23.54 3.19
CA VAL A 224 -2.12 23.95 3.05
C VAL A 224 -2.00 25.07 2.00
N THR A 225 -2.67 24.91 0.86
CA THR A 225 -2.67 25.94 -0.19
C THR A 225 -3.25 27.27 0.31
N ASN A 226 -4.36 27.21 1.04
CA ASN A 226 -5.08 28.41 1.48
C ASN A 226 -4.42 29.12 2.66
N ASN A 227 -3.85 28.39 3.62
CA ASN A 227 -3.33 29.00 4.85
C ASN A 227 -1.80 29.10 4.84
N ILE A 228 -1.09 28.04 4.44
CA ILE A 228 0.39 28.09 4.42
C ILE A 228 0.84 28.90 3.21
N ILE A 229 0.45 28.52 2.00
CA ILE A 229 1.01 29.12 0.79
C ILE A 229 0.43 30.53 0.55
N ARG A 230 -0.91 30.69 0.58
CA ARG A 230 -1.55 31.98 0.27
C ARG A 230 -1.47 33.01 1.40
N LYS A 231 -1.65 32.61 2.66
CA LYS A 231 -1.60 33.53 3.81
C LYS A 231 -0.22 33.60 4.48
N ASN A 232 0.78 32.86 3.97
CA ASN A 232 2.12 32.77 4.54
C ASN A 232 2.14 32.35 6.02
N GLN A 233 1.17 31.52 6.46
CA GLN A 233 1.11 31.04 7.84
C GLN A 233 1.97 29.79 8.04
N CYS A 234 2.42 29.58 9.27
CA CYS A 234 3.13 28.38 9.69
C CYS A 234 2.22 27.51 10.54
N TYR A 235 2.40 26.19 10.48
CA TYR A 235 1.65 25.24 11.31
C TYR A 235 2.55 24.12 11.78
N PHE A 236 2.29 23.57 12.97
CA PHE A 236 2.95 22.34 13.38
C PHE A 236 2.48 21.17 12.53
N LEU A 237 3.40 20.26 12.21
CA LEU A 237 3.08 19.03 11.50
C LEU A 237 2.13 18.15 12.32
N SER A 238 2.21 18.20 13.66
CA SER A 238 1.26 17.52 14.56
C SER A 238 -0.17 18.01 14.36
N PHE A 239 -0.37 19.32 14.19
CA PHE A 239 -1.67 19.88 13.89
C PHE A 239 -2.19 19.39 12.53
N LEU A 240 -1.37 19.43 11.49
CA LEU A 240 -1.77 18.94 10.17
C LEU A 240 -2.11 17.44 10.18
N LYS A 241 -1.42 16.63 11.00
CA LYS A 241 -1.78 15.23 11.22
C LYS A 241 -3.15 15.07 11.88
N ASN A 242 -3.44 15.87 12.91
CA ASN A 242 -4.75 15.84 13.57
C ASN A 242 -5.86 16.32 12.64
N LEU A 243 -5.60 17.36 11.84
CA LEU A 243 -6.52 17.88 10.85
C LEU A 243 -6.80 16.85 9.74
N PHE A 244 -5.78 16.11 9.30
CA PHE A 244 -5.97 14.98 8.37
C PHE A 244 -6.90 13.91 8.95
N ILE A 245 -6.69 13.53 10.22
CA ILE A 245 -7.55 12.56 10.90
C ILE A 245 -8.98 13.11 11.02
N ASP A 246 -9.16 14.40 11.32
CA ASP A 246 -10.46 15.06 11.36
C ASP A 246 -11.19 14.99 10.01
N PHE A 247 -10.48 15.25 8.91
CA PHE A 247 -11.03 15.13 7.56
C PHE A 247 -11.35 13.70 7.16
N ALA A 248 -10.58 12.72 7.62
CA ALA A 248 -10.87 11.32 7.36
C ALA A 248 -12.11 10.86 8.15
N LYS A 249 -12.24 11.23 9.42
CA LYS A 249 -13.40 10.92 10.27
C LYS A 249 -14.68 11.60 9.81
N SER A 250 -14.60 12.77 9.16
CA SER A 250 -15.80 13.45 8.65
C SER A 250 -16.47 12.72 7.48
N GLN A 251 -15.76 11.82 6.81
CA GLN A 251 -16.29 11.05 5.69
C GLN A 251 -17.02 9.77 6.13
N ASP A 252 -16.69 9.22 7.30
CA ASP A 252 -17.33 8.04 7.86
C ASP A 252 -17.27 8.06 9.38
N ILE A 253 -18.43 8.31 10.00
CA ILE A 253 -18.60 8.40 11.45
C ILE A 253 -18.36 7.04 12.12
N ASN A 254 -18.52 5.93 11.39
CA ASN A 254 -18.54 4.58 11.96
C ASN A 254 -17.26 3.78 11.74
N SER A 255 -16.32 4.30 10.94
CA SER A 255 -15.06 3.59 10.68
C SER A 255 -14.19 3.61 11.95
N SER A 256 -14.11 2.45 12.61
CA SER A 256 -13.20 2.21 13.75
C SER A 256 -11.75 2.01 13.31
N THR A 257 -11.40 2.35 12.06
CA THR A 257 -10.06 2.12 11.55
C THR A 257 -9.06 3.09 12.16
N ASN A 258 -7.93 2.55 12.64
CA ASN A 258 -6.79 3.34 13.08
C ASN A 258 -6.19 4.08 11.87
N LEU A 259 -6.67 5.30 11.64
CA LEU A 259 -6.21 6.21 10.60
C LEU A 259 -4.89 6.83 11.05
N GLU A 260 -3.78 6.15 10.80
CA GLU A 260 -2.47 6.69 11.08
C GLU A 260 -1.92 7.42 9.82
N PRO A 261 -1.56 8.72 9.93
CA PRO A 261 -1.08 9.52 8.81
C PRO A 261 0.39 9.19 8.48
N TYR A 262 0.66 7.93 8.16
CA TYR A 262 1.98 7.48 7.73
C TYR A 262 2.42 8.25 6.49
N ASN A 263 3.68 8.66 6.48
CA ASN A 263 4.31 9.37 5.36
C ASN A 263 3.66 10.72 4.99
N LEU A 264 2.83 11.31 5.87
CA LEU A 264 2.20 12.61 5.57
C LEU A 264 3.24 13.69 5.23
N GLU A 265 4.37 13.67 5.93
CA GLU A 265 5.50 14.56 5.69
C GLU A 265 6.05 14.44 4.25
N SER A 266 6.40 13.23 3.82
CA SER A 266 6.88 12.95 2.47
C SER A 266 5.82 13.33 1.43
N ARG A 267 4.55 12.97 1.66
CA ARG A 267 3.46 13.29 0.74
C ARG A 267 3.23 14.80 0.60
N LEU A 268 3.36 15.57 1.67
CA LEU A 268 3.25 17.03 1.62
C LEU A 268 4.42 17.64 0.82
N LEU A 269 5.64 17.15 1.02
CA LEU A 269 6.82 17.61 0.26
C LEU A 269 6.72 17.25 -1.23
N GLU A 270 6.19 16.07 -1.55
CA GLU A 270 5.91 15.63 -2.92
C GLU A 270 4.79 16.44 -3.59
N ALA A 271 3.71 16.74 -2.85
CA ALA A 271 2.59 17.53 -3.37
C ALA A 271 2.92 19.02 -3.56
N PHE A 272 3.85 19.55 -2.76
CA PHE A 272 4.19 20.98 -2.73
C PHE A 272 5.69 21.23 -2.88
N PRO A 273 6.32 20.76 -3.98
CA PRO A 273 7.76 20.88 -4.18
C PRO A 273 8.16 22.36 -4.26
N LYS A 274 9.15 22.78 -3.46
CA LYS A 274 9.64 24.16 -3.36
C LYS A 274 8.56 25.21 -3.02
N LYS A 275 7.37 24.80 -2.56
CA LYS A 275 6.30 25.71 -2.10
C LYS A 275 6.20 25.75 -0.59
N ILE A 276 6.51 24.63 0.06
CA ILE A 276 6.61 24.52 1.51
C ILE A 276 8.00 23.99 1.90
N SER A 277 8.34 24.16 3.17
CA SER A 277 9.51 23.56 3.80
C SER A 277 9.10 23.06 5.18
N ILE A 278 9.70 21.94 5.62
CA ILE A 278 9.46 21.37 6.93
C ILE A 278 10.75 21.49 7.72
N ILE A 279 10.74 22.27 8.78
CA ILE A 279 11.91 22.53 9.64
C ILE A 279 11.67 21.95 11.04
N LYS A 280 12.76 21.66 11.76
CA LYS A 280 12.68 21.19 13.15
C LYS A 280 13.06 22.34 14.09
N CYS A 281 12.12 22.74 14.95
CA CYS A 281 12.29 23.79 15.96
C CYS A 281 11.86 23.25 17.31
N ASN A 282 12.73 23.32 18.34
CA ASN A 282 12.42 22.85 19.71
C ASN A 282 11.78 21.45 19.78
N ASN A 283 12.32 20.49 19.03
CA ASN A 283 11.77 19.13 18.87
C ASN A 283 10.41 19.01 18.16
N HIS A 284 9.81 20.11 17.75
CA HIS A 284 8.63 20.13 16.92
C HIS A 284 9.01 20.25 15.44
N LYS A 285 8.19 19.66 14.56
CA LYS A 285 8.29 19.87 13.11
C LYS A 285 7.29 20.94 12.72
N VAL A 286 7.76 22.00 12.07
CA VAL A 286 6.97 23.13 11.60
C VAL A 286 6.93 23.11 10.08
N VAL A 287 5.74 23.21 9.52
CA VAL A 287 5.51 23.38 8.08
C VAL A 287 5.34 24.87 7.81
N LYS A 288 6.21 25.42 6.97
CA LYS A 288 6.24 26.84 6.62
C LYS A 288 6.30 27.05 5.10
N PRO A 289 5.96 28.24 4.60
CA PRO A 289 6.19 28.60 3.20
C PRO A 289 7.68 28.49 2.84
N TYR A 290 7.99 28.11 1.61
CA TYR A 290 9.39 27.89 1.19
C TYR A 290 10.25 29.15 1.35
N HIS A 291 9.74 30.30 0.90
CA HIS A 291 10.42 31.60 1.01
C HIS A 291 10.10 32.37 2.31
N GLY A 292 9.33 31.78 3.24
CA GLY A 292 9.01 32.43 4.50
C GLY A 292 10.18 32.37 5.48
N HIS A 293 10.54 33.51 6.07
CA HIS A 293 11.40 33.56 7.25
C HIS A 293 10.59 33.18 8.48
N PHE A 294 11.15 32.33 9.35
CA PHE A 294 10.54 31.91 10.60
C PHE A 294 11.44 32.36 11.74
N ILE A 295 10.96 33.30 12.55
CA ILE A 295 11.71 33.92 13.65
C ILE A 295 11.26 33.24 14.96
N GLN A 296 12.14 33.19 15.97
CA GLN A 296 11.83 32.55 17.25
C GLN A 296 10.56 33.12 17.93
N ASN A 297 10.30 34.43 17.82
CA ASN A 297 9.07 35.05 18.37
C ASN A 297 7.78 34.52 17.69
N ASP A 298 7.90 34.01 16.46
CA ASP A 298 6.78 33.39 15.75
C ASP A 298 6.43 32.03 16.36
N LEU A 299 7.38 31.36 17.04
CA LEU A 299 7.15 30.07 17.67
C LEU A 299 6.21 30.18 18.86
N ASP A 300 6.42 31.14 19.77
CA ASP A 300 5.53 31.34 20.94
C ASP A 300 4.10 31.69 20.50
N THR A 301 3.98 32.49 19.44
CA THR A 301 2.69 32.84 18.84
C THR A 301 2.05 31.61 18.21
N LEU A 302 2.85 30.79 17.51
CA LEU A 302 2.41 29.56 16.89
C LEU A 302 1.96 28.52 17.93
N GLU A 303 2.65 28.39 19.06
CA GLU A 303 2.27 27.50 20.15
C GLU A 303 0.91 27.89 20.75
N LYS A 304 0.69 29.18 21.00
CA LYS A 304 -0.61 29.68 21.46
C LYS A 304 -1.72 29.39 20.45
N GLN A 305 -1.46 29.65 19.16
CA GLN A 305 -2.43 29.37 18.11
C GLN A 305 -2.72 27.87 17.99
N ASP A 306 -1.70 27.02 18.09
CA ASP A 306 -1.83 25.57 18.02
C ASP A 306 -2.63 24.99 19.19
N ILE A 307 -2.53 25.57 20.39
CA ILE A 307 -3.41 25.21 21.53
C ILE A 307 -4.87 25.50 21.17
N LEU A 308 -5.17 26.68 20.61
CA LEU A 308 -6.52 27.06 20.21
C LEU A 308 -7.05 26.17 19.08
N ASP A 309 -6.23 25.91 18.07
CA ASP A 309 -6.58 25.06 16.94
C ASP A 309 -6.84 23.61 17.38
N ARG A 310 -6.01 23.08 18.29
CA ARG A 310 -6.24 21.76 18.90
C ARG A 310 -7.53 21.71 19.72
N ALA A 311 -7.79 22.74 20.53
CA ALA A 311 -9.05 22.84 21.27
C ALA A 311 -10.24 22.85 20.30
N ALA A 312 -10.18 23.65 19.23
CA ALA A 312 -11.23 23.71 18.21
C ALA A 312 -11.48 22.36 17.52
N LEU A 313 -10.42 21.58 17.24
CA LEU A 313 -10.57 20.23 16.69
C LEU A 313 -11.24 19.26 17.66
N ILE A 314 -10.89 19.32 18.95
CA ILE A 314 -11.54 18.49 19.98
C ILE A 314 -13.02 18.84 20.09
N LEU A 315 -13.36 20.12 20.23
CA LEU A 315 -14.75 20.58 20.34
C LEU A 315 -15.56 20.19 19.10
N ARG A 316 -14.97 20.32 17.90
CA ARG A 316 -15.60 19.88 16.66
C ARG A 316 -15.87 18.37 16.65
N SER A 317 -14.92 17.57 17.13
CA SER A 317 -15.09 16.12 17.26
C SER A 317 -16.24 15.78 18.21
N GLU A 318 -16.30 16.43 19.38
CA GLU A 318 -17.39 16.25 20.35
C GLU A 318 -18.75 16.63 19.74
N ILE A 319 -18.83 17.78 19.05
CA ILE A 319 -20.07 18.24 18.40
C ILE A 319 -20.55 17.25 17.34
N ARG A 320 -19.64 16.63 16.58
CA ARG A 320 -20.00 15.63 15.56
C ARG A 320 -20.53 14.32 16.14
N GLN A 321 -20.18 14.00 17.38
CA GLN A 321 -20.62 12.78 18.06
C GLN A 321 -21.97 12.97 18.79
N ILE A 322 -22.53 14.18 18.81
CA ILE A 322 -23.83 14.44 19.43
C ILE A 322 -24.92 13.68 18.66
N GLU A 323 -25.54 12.72 19.35
CA GLU A 323 -26.70 12.01 18.83
C GLU A 323 -27.89 12.94 18.72
N ARG A 324 -28.44 13.06 17.51
CA ARG A 324 -29.68 13.81 17.29
C ARG A 324 -30.87 12.93 17.63
N LYS A 325 -31.69 13.41 18.57
CA LYS A 325 -33.00 12.85 18.92
C LYS A 325 -34.05 13.72 18.25
N PRO A 326 -34.58 13.31 17.07
CA PRO A 326 -35.59 14.11 16.40
C PRO A 326 -36.79 14.32 17.33
N LEU A 327 -37.37 15.51 17.29
CA LEU A 327 -38.58 15.83 18.02
C LEU A 327 -39.74 14.94 17.54
N THR A 328 -40.70 14.67 18.44
CA THR A 328 -41.94 13.97 18.08
C THR A 328 -42.78 14.81 17.12
N ASP A 329 -43.64 14.16 16.32
CA ASP A 329 -44.54 14.83 15.37
C ASP A 329 -45.46 15.87 16.04
N GLU A 330 -45.80 15.64 17.31
CA GLU A 330 -46.50 16.58 18.17
C GLU A 330 -45.57 17.01 19.32
N PRO A 331 -44.69 18.02 19.11
CA PRO A 331 -43.74 18.43 20.13
C PRO A 331 -44.44 19.19 21.26
N THR A 332 -44.15 18.83 22.51
CA THR A 332 -44.59 19.62 23.67
C THR A 332 -43.66 20.81 23.88
N ALA A 333 -44.10 21.81 24.67
CA ALA A 333 -43.24 22.93 25.06
C ALA A 333 -41.94 22.48 25.74
N ASN A 334 -41.98 21.38 26.50
CA ASN A 334 -40.79 20.82 27.14
C ASN A 334 -39.82 20.20 26.12
N ASP A 335 -40.33 19.57 25.06
CA ASP A 335 -39.49 19.01 24.00
C ASP A 335 -38.76 20.12 23.24
N LEU A 336 -39.43 21.26 23.00
CA LEU A 336 -38.82 22.44 22.38
C LEU A 336 -37.74 23.08 23.27
N ILE A 337 -37.94 23.13 24.58
CA ILE A 337 -36.93 23.66 25.53
C ILE A 337 -35.71 22.74 25.59
N LYS A 338 -35.93 21.42 25.59
CA LYS A 338 -34.85 20.43 25.60
C LYS A 338 -34.07 20.41 24.29
N GLY A 339 -34.76 20.62 23.17
CA GLY A 339 -34.17 20.58 21.83
C GLY A 339 -33.88 19.14 21.35
N GLU A 340 -33.31 19.05 20.15
CA GLU A 340 -33.02 17.76 19.48
C GLU A 340 -31.74 17.07 19.98
N CYS A 341 -30.96 17.74 20.83
CA CYS A 341 -29.61 17.30 21.17
C CYS A 341 -29.30 17.66 22.62
N ASP A 342 -28.79 16.69 23.38
CA ASP A 342 -28.22 16.96 24.69
C ASP A 342 -26.81 17.56 24.49
N ILE A 343 -26.50 18.69 25.14
CA ILE A 343 -25.19 19.35 25.02
C ILE A 343 -24.15 18.56 25.84
N PRO A 344 -23.04 18.08 25.23
CA PRO A 344 -21.97 17.42 25.95
C PRO A 344 -21.43 18.27 27.13
N PRO A 345 -21.24 17.69 28.33
CA PRO A 345 -20.68 18.40 29.48
C PRO A 345 -19.35 19.08 29.17
N VAL A 346 -18.51 18.45 28.34
CA VAL A 346 -17.21 19.00 27.91
C VAL A 346 -17.34 20.35 27.21
N LEU A 347 -18.41 20.56 26.41
CA LEU A 347 -18.66 21.85 25.76
C LEU A 347 -19.06 22.90 26.80
N MET A 348 -19.95 22.56 27.74
CA MET A 348 -20.36 23.47 28.81
C MET A 348 -19.18 23.86 29.71
N ASP A 349 -18.33 22.90 30.05
CA ASP A 349 -17.09 23.12 30.81
C ASP A 349 -16.10 24.01 30.05
N PHE A 350 -16.01 23.87 28.74
CA PHE A 350 -15.18 24.72 27.91
C PHE A 350 -15.71 26.16 27.86
N TYR A 351 -17.02 26.34 27.62
CA TYR A 351 -17.64 27.67 27.54
C TYR A 351 -17.64 28.40 28.89
N SER A 352 -17.86 27.70 29.99
CA SER A 352 -17.81 28.29 31.34
C SER A 352 -16.42 28.78 31.75
N LYS A 353 -15.35 28.27 31.13
CA LYS A 353 -13.97 28.73 31.34
C LYS A 353 -13.56 29.89 30.41
N LEU A 354 -14.35 30.17 29.38
CA LEU A 354 -14.11 31.28 28.46
C LEU A 354 -14.72 32.60 28.93
N ILE A 355 -15.78 32.53 29.74
CA ILE A 355 -16.48 33.65 30.37
C ILE A 355 -15.79 33.96 31.70
#